data_AF-A0A931YRD8-F1
#
_entry.id   AF-A0A931YRD8-F1
#
_cell.length_a   1.000
_cell.length_b   1.000
_cell.length_c   1.000
_cell.angle_alpha   90.00
_cell.angle_beta   90.00
_cell.angle_gamma   90.00
#
_symmetry.space_group_name_H-M   'P 1'
#
loop_
_entity.id
_entity.type
_entity.pdbx_description
1 polymer ?
#
loop_
_entity_poly.entity_id
_entity_poly.type
_entity_poly.pdbx_seq_one_letter_code
_entity_poly.pdbx_strand_id
1 'polypeptide(L)'
;MTKTILSSACLLVCLLAVTTPSFGAEMSVMQYMELEDAAVNKDTGSPVVNVYLMGVLDSYGIANAMLRDRKQQQLYCQPDNLALGPMNLRQLINDGLKKIVN
;
A
#
# COMPACT_ATOMS: atom_id res chain seq x y z
N MET A 1 18.85 43.29 16.70
CA MET A 1 17.94 42.34 17.38
C MET A 1 17.31 41.31 16.43
N THR A 2 17.94 41.01 15.28
CA THR A 2 17.38 40.16 14.21
C THR A 2 18.15 38.85 13.99
N LYS A 3 19.31 38.66 14.64
CA LYS A 3 20.16 37.46 14.46
C LYS A 3 19.69 36.23 15.26
N THR A 4 18.88 36.41 16.30
CA THR A 4 18.44 35.31 17.18
C THR A 4 17.26 34.51 16.62
N ILE A 5 16.44 35.13 15.75
CA ILE A 5 15.23 34.52 15.19
C ILE A 5 15.57 33.48 14.10
N LEU A 6 16.66 33.70 13.36
CA LEU A 6 17.10 32.81 12.28
C LEU A 6 17.60 31.44 12.80
N SER A 7 18.11 31.40 14.04
CA SER A 7 18.63 30.17 14.67
C SER A 7 17.51 29.20 15.09
N SER A 8 16.38 29.71 15.60
CA SER A 8 15.26 28.87 16.05
C SER A 8 14.45 28.25 14.91
N ALA A 9 14.35 28.92 13.76
CA ALA A 9 13.64 28.37 12.59
C ALA A 9 14.39 27.15 11.99
N CYS A 10 15.72 27.19 12.00
CA CYS A 10 16.55 26.08 11.53
C CYS A 10 16.43 24.84 12.44
N LEU A 11 16.36 25.06 13.75
CA LEU A 11 16.21 23.98 14.73
C LEU A 11 14.88 23.22 14.58
N LEU A 12 13.79 23.94 14.28
CA LEU A 12 12.46 23.35 14.11
C LEU A 12 12.36 22.51 12.83
N VAL A 13 12.99 22.95 11.73
CA VAL A 13 13.06 22.18 10.47
C VAL A 13 13.88 20.90 10.64
N CYS A 14 14.98 20.96 11.40
CA CYS A 14 15.77 19.77 11.73
C CYS A 14 15.01 18.78 12.62
N LEU A 15 14.17 19.25 13.55
CA LEU A 15 13.35 18.39 14.40
C LEU A 15 12.23 17.66 13.64
N LEU A 16 11.65 18.29 12.60
CA LEU A 16 10.63 17.68 11.75
C LEU A 16 11.19 16.67 10.74
N ALA A 17 12.47 16.77 10.39
CA ALA A 17 13.13 15.81 9.50
C ALA A 17 13.38 14.45 10.15
N VAL A 18 13.43 14.36 11.50
CA VAL A 18 13.69 13.10 12.22
C VAL A 18 12.42 12.29 12.46
N THR A 19 11.24 12.88 12.24
CA THR A 19 9.94 12.21 12.47
C THR A 19 9.30 11.70 11.19
N THR A 20 10.00 11.63 10.06
CA THR A 20 9.50 10.80 8.95
C THR A 20 9.65 9.36 9.41
N PRO A 21 8.57 8.64 9.77
CA PRO A 21 8.71 7.22 9.99
C PRO A 21 9.30 6.65 8.69
N SER A 22 10.41 5.92 8.81
CA SER A 22 10.91 5.06 7.77
C SER A 22 9.91 3.92 7.60
N PHE A 23 8.75 4.24 7.03
CA PHE A 23 7.74 3.26 6.66
C PHE A 23 8.36 2.49 5.48
N GLY A 24 9.06 1.41 5.79
CA GLY A 24 9.07 0.26 4.89
C GLY A 24 7.63 -0.22 4.84
N ALA A 25 6.81 0.41 3.99
CA ALA A 25 5.40 0.09 3.77
C ALA A 25 5.26 -1.22 2.99
N GLU A 26 6.13 -2.18 3.26
CA GLU A 26 6.22 -3.45 2.59
C GLU A 26 5.65 -4.49 3.55
N MET A 27 4.54 -5.11 3.17
CA MET A 27 4.00 -6.25 3.89
C MET A 27 4.53 -7.53 3.26
N SER A 28 5.29 -8.30 4.05
CA SER A 28 5.69 -9.64 3.63
C SER A 28 4.48 -10.58 3.54
N VAL A 29 4.60 -11.66 2.76
CA VAL A 29 3.56 -12.70 2.67
C VAL A 29 3.26 -13.30 4.04
N MET A 30 4.29 -13.53 4.87
CA MET A 30 4.12 -14.06 6.22
C MET A 30 3.29 -13.11 7.10
N GLN A 31 3.61 -11.81 7.09
CA GLN A 31 2.84 -10.82 7.86
C GLN A 31 1.40 -10.70 7.34
N TYR A 32 1.20 -10.77 6.02
CA TYR A 32 -0.15 -10.81 5.45
C TYR A 32 -0.95 -11.99 6.00
N MET A 33 -0.35 -13.20 6.00
CA MET A 33 -1.00 -14.41 6.51
C MET A 33 -1.30 -14.32 8.00
N GLU A 34 -0.34 -13.85 8.81
CA GLU A 34 -0.52 -13.67 10.26
C GLU A 34 -1.64 -12.68 10.58
N LEU A 35 -1.70 -11.56 9.87
CA LEU A 35 -2.73 -10.55 10.08
C LEU A 35 -4.12 -11.04 9.65
N GLU A 36 -4.22 -11.72 8.50
CA GLU A 36 -5.49 -12.35 8.06
C GLU A 36 -5.90 -13.49 9.00
N ASP A 37 -4.94 -14.22 9.59
CA ASP A 37 -5.26 -15.24 10.58
C ASP A 37 -5.73 -14.64 11.92
N ALA A 38 -5.17 -13.50 12.32
CA ALA A 38 -5.60 -12.78 13.51
C ALA A 38 -6.91 -11.99 13.34
N ALA A 39 -7.52 -11.97 12.15
CA ALA A 39 -8.73 -11.20 11.89
C ALA A 39 -9.93 -11.69 12.72
N VAL A 40 -10.60 -10.77 13.42
CA VAL A 40 -11.80 -11.04 14.22
C VAL A 40 -12.96 -11.54 13.37
N ASN A 41 -13.12 -10.99 12.15
CA ASN A 41 -14.11 -11.44 11.18
C ASN A 41 -13.38 -11.96 9.94
N LYS A 42 -13.48 -13.26 9.70
CA LYS A 42 -12.83 -13.95 8.57
C LYS A 42 -13.46 -13.63 7.22
N ASP A 43 -14.73 -13.21 7.18
CA ASP A 43 -15.41 -12.83 5.94
C ASP A 43 -14.89 -11.47 5.43
N THR A 44 -14.59 -10.55 6.34
CA THR A 44 -14.07 -9.22 6.00
C THR A 44 -12.55 -9.12 6.06
N GLY A 45 -11.88 -10.09 6.67
CA GLY A 45 -10.44 -10.14 6.88
C GLY A 45 -9.92 -9.04 7.81
N SER A 46 -8.59 -8.90 7.87
CA SER A 46 -7.93 -7.91 8.73
C SER A 46 -8.18 -6.48 8.24
N PRO A 47 -8.61 -5.54 9.11
CA PRO A 47 -8.76 -4.13 8.74
C PRO A 47 -7.43 -3.49 8.31
N VAL A 48 -6.31 -3.90 8.93
CA VAL A 48 -4.97 -3.42 8.58
C VAL A 48 -4.59 -3.86 7.18
N VAL A 49 -4.84 -5.14 6.86
CA VAL A 49 -4.61 -5.67 5.51
C VAL A 49 -5.54 -4.99 4.51
N ASN A 50 -6.79 -4.71 4.87
CA ASN A 50 -7.73 -4.04 3.98
C ASN A 50 -7.22 -2.65 3.54
N VAL A 51 -6.73 -1.83 4.47
CA VAL A 51 -6.12 -0.52 4.16
C VAL A 51 -4.87 -0.70 3.29
N TYR A 52 -4.02 -1.67 3.61
CA TYR A 52 -2.84 -1.98 2.82
C TYR A 52 -3.21 -2.33 1.36
N LEU A 53 -4.19 -3.22 1.16
CA LEU A 53 -4.67 -3.62 -0.16
C LEU A 53 -5.31 -2.47 -0.94
N MET A 54 -6.02 -1.55 -0.27
CA MET A 54 -6.51 -0.32 -0.91
C MET A 54 -5.35 0.52 -1.46
N GLY A 55 -4.31 0.76 -0.65
CA GLY A 55 -3.14 1.52 -1.08
C GLY A 55 -2.39 0.86 -2.25
N VAL A 56 -2.28 -0.47 -2.23
CA VAL A 56 -1.69 -1.24 -3.34
C VAL A 56 -2.52 -1.09 -4.61
N LEU A 57 -3.85 -1.27 -4.53
CA LEU A 57 -4.75 -1.14 -5.68
C LEU A 57 -4.68 0.25 -6.31
N ASP A 58 -4.73 1.31 -5.50
CA ASP A 58 -4.66 2.69 -5.98
C ASP A 58 -3.32 2.96 -6.68
N SER A 59 -2.22 2.52 -6.08
CA SER A 59 -0.87 2.71 -6.63
C SER A 59 -0.69 1.99 -7.97
N TYR A 60 -1.12 0.73 -8.05
CA TYR A 60 -1.08 -0.04 -9.29
C TYR A 60 -2.03 0.54 -10.34
N GLY A 61 -3.23 0.98 -9.95
CA GLY A 61 -4.20 1.59 -10.84
C GLY A 61 -3.68 2.88 -11.48
N ILE A 62 -3.06 3.76 -10.68
CA ILE A 62 -2.41 4.99 -11.17
C ILE A 62 -1.25 4.66 -12.11
N ALA A 63 -0.36 3.74 -11.72
CA ALA A 63 0.76 3.32 -12.55
C ALA A 63 0.28 2.75 -13.90
N ASN A 64 -0.77 1.93 -13.88
CA ASN A 64 -1.39 1.38 -15.08
C ASN A 64 -2.00 2.46 -15.99
N ALA A 65 -2.69 3.43 -15.40
CA ALA A 65 -3.26 4.55 -16.14
C ALA A 65 -2.17 5.40 -16.83
N MET A 66 -1.06 5.65 -16.13
CA MET A 66 0.11 6.35 -16.71
C MET A 66 0.74 5.57 -17.86
N LEU A 67 0.90 4.26 -17.73
CA LEU A 67 1.44 3.41 -18.80
C LEU A 67 0.51 3.39 -20.02
N ARG A 68 -0.81 3.33 -19.78
CA ARG A 68 -1.83 3.41 -20.85
C ARG A 68 -1.74 4.73 -21.61
N ASP A 69 -1.64 5.85 -20.90
CA ASP A 69 -1.51 7.20 -21.50
C ASP A 69 -0.25 7.30 -22.38
N ARG A 70 0.87 6.75 -21.90
CA ARG A 70 2.14 6.69 -22.64
C ARG A 70 2.18 5.64 -23.75
N LYS A 71 1.09 4.90 -24.00
CA LYS A 71 1.03 3.77 -24.94
C LYS A 71 2.10 2.70 -24.67
N GLN A 72 2.45 2.50 -23.41
CA GLN A 72 3.38 1.48 -22.95
C GLN A 72 2.62 0.24 -22.46
N GLN A 73 3.34 -0.88 -22.32
CA GLN A 73 2.79 -2.09 -21.73
C GLN A 73 2.32 -1.82 -20.29
N GLN A 74 1.06 -2.17 -20.01
CA GLN A 74 0.46 -2.06 -18.69
C GLN A 74 0.99 -3.16 -17.75
N LEU A 75 0.97 -2.90 -16.44
CA LEU A 75 1.31 -3.87 -15.38
C LEU A 75 0.29 -5.00 -15.30
N TYR A 76 -0.97 -4.71 -15.56
CA TYR A 76 -2.06 -5.69 -15.59
C TYR A 76 -3.14 -5.27 -16.57
N CYS A 77 -3.99 -6.21 -16.99
CA CYS A 77 -5.19 -5.90 -17.77
C CYS A 77 -6.37 -5.73 -16.81
N GLN A 78 -6.94 -4.53 -16.71
CA GLN A 78 -8.14 -4.30 -15.91
C GLN A 78 -9.36 -4.89 -16.63
N PRO A 79 -10.21 -5.70 -15.95
CA PRO A 79 -11.45 -6.18 -16.56
C PRO A 79 -12.43 -5.02 -16.77
N ASP A 80 -13.06 -4.96 -17.94
CA ASP A 80 -13.92 -3.83 -18.34
C ASP A 80 -15.14 -3.63 -17.42
N ASN A 81 -15.66 -4.72 -16.83
CA ASN A 81 -16.89 -4.72 -16.04
C ASN A 81 -16.65 -5.06 -14.56
N LEU A 82 -15.43 -4.88 -14.05
CA LEU A 82 -15.10 -5.15 -12.65
C LEU A 82 -14.33 -3.98 -12.02
N ALA A 83 -14.95 -3.34 -11.04
CA ALA A 83 -14.24 -2.47 -10.11
C ALA A 83 -13.43 -3.35 -9.15
N LEU A 84 -12.10 -3.31 -9.25
CA LEU A 84 -11.22 -4.04 -8.35
C LEU A 84 -11.23 -3.38 -6.97
N GLY A 85 -11.71 -4.11 -5.96
CA GLY A 85 -11.64 -3.71 -4.56
C GLY A 85 -10.72 -4.63 -3.74
N PRO A 86 -10.49 -4.29 -2.47
CA PRO A 86 -9.65 -5.08 -1.57
C PRO A 86 -10.06 -6.55 -1.47
N MET A 87 -11.37 -6.83 -1.50
CA MET A 87 -11.89 -8.21 -1.50
C MET A 87 -11.40 -9.01 -2.72
N ASN A 88 -11.43 -8.41 -3.91
CA ASN A 88 -10.97 -9.07 -5.12
C ASN A 88 -9.46 -9.32 -5.08
N LEU A 89 -8.69 -8.33 -4.61
CA LEU A 89 -7.24 -8.46 -4.50
C LEU A 89 -6.85 -9.51 -3.45
N ARG A 90 -7.52 -9.52 -2.30
CA ARG A 90 -7.33 -10.55 -1.26
C ARG A 90 -7.54 -11.95 -1.82
N GLN A 91 -8.62 -12.15 -2.56
CA GLN A 91 -8.89 -13.44 -3.19
C GLN A 91 -7.77 -13.84 -4.17
N LEU A 92 -7.32 -12.91 -5.00
CA LEU A 92 -6.23 -13.15 -5.96
C LEU A 92 -4.92 -13.54 -5.27
N ILE A 93 -4.58 -12.87 -4.16
CA ILE A 93 -3.42 -13.22 -3.32
C ILE A 93 -3.59 -14.64 -2.76
N ASN A 94 -4.73 -14.93 -2.13
CA ASN A 94 -4.99 -16.22 -1.50
C ASN A 94 -4.95 -17.38 -2.51
N ASP A 95 -5.51 -17.18 -3.70
CA ASP A 95 -5.47 -18.17 -4.77
C ASP A 95 -4.05 -18.35 -5.33
N GLY A 96 -3.26 -17.28 -5.39
CA GLY A 96 -1.83 -17.35 -5.72
C GLY A 96 -1.04 -18.16 -4.69
N LEU A 97 -1.25 -17.89 -3.40
CA LEU A 97 -0.57 -18.61 -2.31
C LEU A 97 -0.91 -20.11 -2.32
N LYS A 98 -2.18 -20.48 -2.55
CA LYS A 98 -2.60 -21.89 -2.66
C LYS A 98 -1.88 -22.64 -3.79
N LYS A 99 -1.54 -21.96 -4.89
CA LYS A 99 -0.80 -22.58 -6.01
C LYS A 99 0.68 -22.77 -5.75
N ILE A 100 1.24 -22.04 -4.78
CA ILE A 100 2.65 -22.12 -4.41
C ILE A 100 2.87 -23.22 -3.35
N VAL A 101 1.89 -23.39 -2.46
CA VAL A 101 1.97 -24.35 -1.35
C VAL A 101 1.58 -25.78 -1.75
N ASN A 102 0.81 -25.96 -2.83
CA ASN A 102 0.44 -27.25 -3.41
C ASN A 102 1.33 -27.62 -4.59
#